data_AF-A0A819HVT8-F1
#
_entry.id   AF-A0A819HVT8-F1
#
_cell.length_a   1.000
_cell.length_b   1.000
_cell.length_c   1.000
_cell.angle_alpha   90.00
_cell.angle_beta   90.00
_cell.angle_gamma   90.00
#
_symmetry.space_group_name_H-M   'P 1'
#
loop_
_entity.id
_entity.type
_entity.pdbx_description
1 polymer ?
#
loop_
_entity_poly.entity_id
_entity_poly.type
_entity_poly.pdbx_seq_one_letter_code
_entity_poly.pdbx_strand_id
1 'polypeptide(L)'
;MIFRGLPWLYRMQQSLQVMIDIGISAIKPSGEKFNPSVKSDFPLPNFIPAYLIAIVITLAIIITQLLVMLVAIRRNLLQVFRGDDCEIPRRTSSDSIQHASGNVHFAGYFIGYLLWGYILVGIIAFIITLIMGSLIRFGSVRFVERILKSIIPLLLIIAFKSYLNKILAQYVFLQQAGNVLSLENRRLFMVFVYFNFFLDAFLGLVSSIMRIGRGIIGGIVYMCRLDYATMGRKLETMDEGFSAYCGFIHMECAHRHPVMLFFVSHVLRQYLESTKKLSRAHRKWHIAVFLIANPTFVYRRKAFLEQSNMNEKRLMLIGLRNRRKIYVEQPFNKMTQHASVISQIDLNDLSQRQQF
;
A
#
# COMPACT_ATOMS: atom_id res chain seq x y z
N MET A 1 -0.49 -14.57 -27.55
CA MET A 1 0.87 -13.96 -27.52
C MET A 1 1.92 -14.90 -26.92
N ILE A 2 1.62 -15.60 -25.82
CA ILE A 2 2.50 -16.56 -25.14
C ILE A 2 3.12 -17.60 -26.08
N PHE A 3 2.34 -18.22 -26.97
CA PHE A 3 2.86 -19.25 -27.87
C PHE A 3 3.73 -18.75 -29.03
N ARG A 4 3.61 -17.46 -29.41
CA ARG A 4 4.40 -16.88 -30.51
C ARG A 4 5.88 -16.69 -30.15
N GLY A 5 6.21 -16.67 -28.86
CA GLY A 5 7.59 -16.51 -28.37
C GLY A 5 8.39 -17.82 -28.29
N LEU A 6 7.74 -18.99 -28.32
CA LEU A 6 8.45 -20.28 -28.19
C LEU A 6 9.54 -20.52 -29.26
N PRO A 7 9.32 -20.20 -30.55
CA PRO A 7 10.35 -20.37 -31.58
C PRO A 7 11.59 -19.48 -31.36
N TRP A 8 11.41 -18.32 -30.73
CA TRP A 8 12.51 -17.43 -30.36
C TRP A 8 13.28 -17.97 -29.15
N LEU A 9 12.58 -18.45 -28.12
CA LEU A 9 13.21 -19.10 -26.96
C LEU A 9 14.02 -20.34 -27.37
N TYR A 10 13.51 -21.14 -28.29
CA TYR A 10 14.22 -22.31 -28.81
C TYR A 10 15.48 -21.92 -29.59
N ARG A 11 15.40 -20.92 -30.46
CA ARG A 11 16.58 -20.37 -31.16
C ARG A 11 17.60 -19.79 -30.20
N MET A 12 17.15 -19.09 -29.17
CA MET A 12 18.01 -18.52 -28.13
C MET A 12 18.73 -19.61 -27.35
N GLN A 13 18.02 -20.69 -26.96
CA GLN A 13 18.62 -21.85 -26.30
C GLN A 13 19.71 -22.48 -27.18
N GLN A 14 19.45 -22.65 -28.48
CA GLN A 14 20.42 -23.20 -29.43
C GLN A 14 21.66 -22.30 -29.57
N SER A 15 21.49 -20.98 -29.71
CA SER A 15 22.63 -20.06 -29.79
C SER A 15 23.46 -20.04 -28.51
N LEU A 16 22.81 -20.14 -27.34
CA LEU A 16 23.49 -20.17 -26.05
C LEU A 16 24.29 -21.45 -25.87
N GLN A 17 23.73 -22.59 -26.31
CA GLN A 17 24.44 -23.87 -26.31
C GLN A 17 25.70 -23.81 -27.20
N VAL A 18 25.58 -23.27 -28.43
CA VAL A 18 26.72 -23.12 -29.34
C VAL A 18 27.81 -22.21 -28.75
N MET A 19 27.44 -21.11 -28.10
CA MET A 19 28.39 -20.22 -27.42
C MET A 19 29.14 -20.92 -26.28
N ILE A 20 28.44 -21.72 -25.48
CA ILE A 20 29.05 -22.51 -24.41
C ILE A 20 30.00 -23.56 -24.98
N ASP A 21 29.59 -24.25 -26.05
CA ASP A 21 30.40 -25.28 -26.71
C ASP A 21 31.71 -24.68 -27.29
N ILE A 22 31.62 -23.49 -27.89
CA ILE A 22 32.80 -22.72 -28.34
C ILE A 22 33.68 -22.33 -27.15
N GLY A 23 33.08 -21.79 -26.08
CA GLY A 23 33.81 -21.39 -24.87
C GLY A 23 34.56 -22.55 -24.18
N ILE A 24 33.94 -23.73 -24.07
CA ILE A 24 34.57 -24.93 -23.49
C ILE A 24 35.70 -25.41 -24.38
N SER A 25 35.52 -25.37 -25.70
CA SER A 25 36.57 -25.77 -26.65
C SER A 25 37.81 -24.87 -26.60
N ALA A 26 37.64 -23.58 -26.26
CA ALA A 26 38.75 -22.62 -26.10
C ALA A 26 39.56 -22.83 -24.81
N ILE A 27 39.00 -23.51 -23.81
CA ILE A 27 39.66 -23.79 -22.51
C ILE A 27 40.41 -25.14 -22.54
N LYS A 28 40.07 -26.04 -23.49
CA LYS A 28 40.78 -27.32 -23.65
C LYS A 28 42.19 -27.10 -24.23
N PRO A 29 43.25 -27.70 -23.63
CA PRO A 29 44.62 -27.54 -24.12
C PRO A 29 44.78 -28.07 -25.56
N SER A 30 45.55 -27.29 -26.32
CA SER A 30 45.78 -27.34 -27.77
C SER A 30 46.01 -28.73 -28.37
N GLY A 31 45.08 -29.21 -29.20
CA GLY A 31 45.26 -30.38 -30.06
C GLY A 31 44.02 -30.88 -30.81
N GLU A 32 42.81 -30.71 -30.25
CA GLU A 32 41.56 -31.16 -30.90
C GLU A 32 40.95 -30.03 -31.76
N LYS A 33 40.80 -30.26 -33.08
CA LYS A 33 40.07 -29.34 -33.97
C LYS A 33 38.59 -29.31 -33.56
N PHE A 34 38.02 -28.11 -33.41
CA PHE A 34 36.60 -27.91 -33.10
C PHE A 34 35.72 -28.62 -34.13
N ASN A 35 34.99 -29.66 -33.71
CA ASN A 35 34.01 -30.33 -34.53
C ASN A 35 32.60 -29.93 -34.05
N PRO A 36 31.85 -29.11 -34.81
CA PRO A 36 30.52 -28.61 -34.41
C PRO A 36 29.47 -29.73 -34.25
N SER A 37 29.81 -30.95 -34.63
CA SER A 37 28.97 -32.15 -34.51
C SER A 37 29.02 -32.81 -33.12
N VAL A 38 30.05 -32.51 -32.32
CA VAL A 38 30.26 -33.13 -31.00
C VAL A 38 29.54 -32.29 -29.95
N LYS A 39 28.40 -32.79 -29.45
CA LYS A 39 27.66 -32.14 -28.36
C LYS A 39 28.50 -32.13 -27.08
N SER A 40 28.58 -30.98 -26.42
CA SER A 40 29.30 -30.86 -25.15
C SER A 40 28.69 -31.74 -24.05
N ASP A 41 29.53 -32.11 -23.09
CA ASP A 41 29.14 -32.88 -21.90
C ASP A 41 28.17 -32.12 -20.98
N PHE A 42 27.92 -30.82 -21.24
CA PHE A 42 27.02 -29.96 -20.48
C PHE A 42 25.82 -29.45 -21.32
N PRO A 43 24.79 -30.28 -21.55
CA PRO A 43 23.59 -29.84 -22.22
C PRO A 43 22.77 -28.91 -21.32
N LEU A 44 22.49 -27.68 -21.78
CA LEU A 44 21.60 -26.75 -21.08
C LEU A 44 20.21 -27.38 -20.83
N PRO A 45 19.57 -27.08 -19.69
CA PRO A 45 18.20 -27.51 -19.45
C PRO A 45 17.25 -26.91 -20.50
N ASN A 46 16.19 -27.65 -20.83
CA ASN A 46 15.19 -27.18 -21.79
C ASN A 46 14.49 -25.92 -21.28
N PHE A 47 14.58 -24.81 -22.03
CA PHE A 47 14.02 -23.52 -21.62
C PHE A 47 12.50 -23.48 -21.74
N ILE A 48 11.92 -24.25 -22.66
CA ILE A 48 10.48 -24.29 -22.92
C ILE A 48 9.66 -24.70 -21.69
N PRO A 49 9.90 -25.87 -21.03
CA PRO A 49 9.13 -26.27 -19.86
C PRO A 49 9.33 -25.31 -18.67
N ALA A 50 10.56 -24.82 -18.45
CA ALA A 50 10.84 -23.84 -17.40
C ALA A 50 10.05 -22.54 -17.60
N TYR A 51 9.98 -22.04 -18.84
CA TYR A 51 9.21 -20.86 -19.19
C TYR A 51 7.69 -21.05 -18.97
N LEU A 52 7.13 -22.20 -19.37
CA LEU A 52 5.70 -22.49 -19.16
C LEU A 52 5.36 -22.56 -17.67
N ILE A 53 6.17 -23.25 -16.87
CA ILE A 53 5.98 -23.34 -15.41
C ILE A 53 6.09 -21.96 -14.78
N ALA A 54 7.07 -21.15 -15.19
CA ALA A 54 7.24 -19.79 -14.68
C ALA A 54 6.00 -18.93 -14.93
N ILE A 55 5.41 -18.96 -16.13
CA ILE A 55 4.18 -18.21 -16.44
C ILE A 55 3.01 -18.65 -15.56
N VAL A 56 2.83 -19.96 -15.35
CA VAL A 56 1.74 -20.46 -14.51
C VAL A 56 1.91 -19.98 -13.07
N ILE A 57 3.14 -20.05 -12.53
CA ILE A 57 3.46 -19.55 -11.19
C ILE A 57 3.20 -18.06 -11.08
N THR A 58 3.65 -17.26 -12.05
CA THR A 58 3.51 -15.81 -11.99
C THR A 58 2.06 -15.37 -12.08
N LEU A 59 1.27 -16.04 -12.94
CA LEU A 59 -0.17 -15.83 -13.04
C LEU A 59 -0.88 -16.19 -11.74
N ALA A 60 -0.53 -17.32 -11.11
CA ALA A 60 -1.10 -17.72 -9.82
C ALA A 60 -0.79 -16.71 -8.70
N ILE A 61 0.46 -16.23 -8.62
CA ILE A 61 0.87 -15.21 -7.65
C ILE A 61 0.06 -13.93 -7.86
N ILE A 62 -0.03 -13.44 -9.10
CA ILE A 62 -0.69 -12.16 -9.39
C ILE A 62 -2.19 -12.23 -9.14
N ILE A 63 -2.86 -13.31 -9.55
CA ILE A 63 -4.27 -13.52 -9.24
C ILE A 63 -4.49 -13.51 -7.72
N THR A 64 -3.64 -14.22 -6.98
CA THR A 64 -3.73 -14.24 -5.51
C THR A 64 -3.55 -12.83 -4.93
N GLN A 65 -2.55 -12.07 -5.38
CA GLN A 65 -2.33 -10.70 -4.90
C GLN A 65 -3.50 -9.77 -5.22
N LEU A 66 -4.11 -9.88 -6.40
CA LEU A 66 -5.29 -9.10 -6.79
C LEU A 66 -6.50 -9.43 -5.92
N LEU A 67 -6.75 -10.70 -5.65
CA LEU A 67 -7.84 -11.13 -4.77
C LEU A 67 -7.64 -10.60 -3.34
N VAL A 68 -6.42 -10.67 -2.81
CA VAL A 68 -6.11 -10.11 -1.49
C VAL A 68 -6.27 -8.60 -1.48
N MET A 69 -5.83 -7.89 -2.53
CA MET A 69 -5.99 -6.45 -2.65
C MET A 69 -7.47 -6.01 -2.64
N LEU A 70 -8.35 -6.76 -3.32
CA LEU A 70 -9.80 -6.47 -3.29
C LEU A 70 -10.38 -6.57 -1.88
N VAL A 71 -9.98 -7.58 -1.11
CA VAL A 71 -10.39 -7.73 0.29
C VAL A 71 -9.81 -6.60 1.15
N ALA A 72 -8.55 -6.23 0.91
CA ALA A 72 -7.87 -5.15 1.61
C ALA A 72 -8.55 -3.79 1.34
N ILE A 73 -8.91 -3.46 0.10
CA ILE A 73 -9.65 -2.24 -0.24
C ILE A 73 -10.92 -2.13 0.59
N ARG A 74 -11.72 -3.21 0.65
CA ARG A 74 -12.96 -3.23 1.42
C ARG A 74 -12.70 -3.05 2.92
N ARG A 75 -11.71 -3.74 3.47
CA ARG A 75 -11.35 -3.63 4.89
C ARG A 75 -10.91 -2.21 5.22
N ASN A 76 -10.02 -1.65 4.42
CA ASN A 76 -9.44 -0.33 4.64
C ASN A 76 -10.50 0.77 4.50
N LEU A 77 -11.38 0.67 3.51
CA LEU A 77 -12.49 1.62 3.35
C LEU A 77 -13.43 1.59 4.57
N LEU A 78 -13.75 0.41 5.10
CA LEU A 78 -14.57 0.28 6.30
C LEU A 78 -13.88 0.82 7.56
N GLN A 79 -12.55 0.68 7.69
CA GLN A 79 -11.77 1.28 8.77
C GLN A 79 -11.79 2.81 8.69
N VAL A 80 -11.59 3.36 7.49
CA VAL A 80 -11.62 4.81 7.28
C VAL A 80 -13.01 5.40 7.52
N PHE A 81 -14.10 4.70 7.18
CA PHE A 81 -15.46 5.12 7.56
C PHE A 81 -15.68 5.18 9.08
N ARG A 82 -14.94 4.38 9.86
CA ARG A 82 -14.98 4.44 11.33
C ARG A 82 -14.09 5.53 11.90
N GLY A 83 -13.25 6.16 11.07
CA GLY A 83 -12.20 7.07 11.51
C GLY A 83 -11.05 6.36 12.23
N ASP A 84 -10.82 5.08 11.90
CA ASP A 84 -9.69 4.30 12.41
C ASP A 84 -8.48 4.48 11.48
N ASP A 85 -7.36 4.92 12.05
CA ASP A 85 -6.14 5.33 11.34
C ASP A 85 -4.98 4.32 11.51
N CYS A 86 -5.28 3.08 11.91
CA CYS A 86 -4.24 2.05 12.12
C CYS A 86 -3.47 1.71 10.84
N GLU A 87 -4.17 1.45 9.73
CA GLU A 87 -3.57 1.01 8.48
C GLU A 87 -3.27 2.21 7.55
N ILE A 88 -4.26 3.08 7.34
CA ILE A 88 -4.13 4.26 6.46
C ILE A 88 -3.82 5.51 7.31
N PRO A 89 -2.85 6.35 6.89
CA PRO A 89 -2.56 7.59 7.61
C PRO A 89 -3.78 8.51 7.64
N ARG A 90 -4.00 9.13 8.80
CA ARG A 90 -5.10 10.09 9.02
C ARG A 90 -5.02 11.23 8.01
N ARG A 91 -6.17 11.58 7.44
CA ARG A 91 -6.32 12.77 6.60
C ARG A 91 -6.03 14.04 7.40
N THR A 92 -5.05 14.83 6.97
CA THR A 92 -4.83 16.18 7.47
C THR A 92 -5.47 17.20 6.51
N SER A 93 -5.77 18.41 6.99
CA SER A 93 -6.39 19.45 6.17
C SER A 93 -5.44 20.05 5.13
N SER A 94 -4.12 19.93 5.32
CA SER A 94 -3.11 20.40 4.37
C SER A 94 -3.00 19.51 3.12
N ASP A 95 -3.43 18.25 3.22
CA ASP A 95 -3.11 17.22 2.21
C ASP A 95 -4.28 17.00 1.23
N SER A 96 -5.30 17.88 1.23
CA SER A 96 -6.48 17.71 0.37
C SER A 96 -6.15 17.70 -1.12
N ILE A 97 -5.17 18.51 -1.55
CA ILE A 97 -4.70 18.56 -2.94
C ILE A 97 -4.00 17.24 -3.29
N GLN A 98 -3.17 16.73 -2.38
CA GLN A 98 -2.46 15.47 -2.56
C GLN A 98 -3.42 14.29 -2.67
N HIS A 99 -4.46 14.23 -1.81
CA HIS A 99 -5.46 13.18 -1.89
C HIS A 99 -6.28 13.24 -3.20
N ALA A 100 -6.66 14.44 -3.65
CA ALA A 100 -7.39 14.62 -4.91
C ALA A 100 -6.54 14.22 -6.13
N SER A 101 -5.28 14.67 -6.19
CA SER A 101 -4.34 14.27 -7.23
C SER A 101 -4.05 12.77 -7.19
N GLY A 102 -3.85 12.19 -6.00
CA GLY A 102 -3.65 10.75 -5.82
C GLY A 102 -4.81 9.93 -6.37
N ASN A 103 -6.05 10.35 -6.17
CA ASN A 103 -7.23 9.69 -6.74
C ASN A 103 -7.23 9.70 -8.28
N VAL A 104 -6.80 10.80 -8.90
CA VAL A 104 -6.71 10.90 -10.37
C VAL A 104 -5.64 9.94 -10.92
N HIS A 105 -4.50 9.81 -10.24
CA HIS A 105 -3.40 8.96 -10.67
C HIS A 105 -3.58 7.48 -10.31
N PHE A 106 -4.44 7.15 -9.33
CA PHE A 106 -4.56 5.80 -8.78
C PHE A 106 -4.79 4.71 -9.84
N ALA A 107 -5.75 4.89 -10.74
CA ALA A 107 -6.07 3.89 -11.77
C ALA A 107 -4.89 3.66 -12.74
N GLY A 108 -4.17 4.73 -13.10
CA GLY A 108 -3.00 4.68 -13.98
C GLY A 108 -1.79 4.03 -13.32
N TYR A 109 -1.50 4.40 -12.06
CA TYR A 109 -0.45 3.75 -11.29
C TYR A 109 -0.77 2.28 -11.04
N PHE A 110 -2.02 1.93 -10.70
CA PHE A 110 -2.39 0.54 -10.48
C PHE A 110 -2.07 -0.36 -11.69
N ILE A 111 -2.49 0.03 -12.90
CA ILE A 111 -2.19 -0.76 -14.10
C ILE A 111 -0.69 -0.78 -14.43
N GLY A 112 0.02 0.32 -14.23
CA GLY A 112 1.47 0.41 -14.46
C GLY A 112 2.26 -0.53 -13.56
N TYR A 113 2.00 -0.50 -12.25
CA TYR A 113 2.65 -1.36 -11.26
C TYR A 113 2.27 -2.83 -11.45
N LEU A 114 1.03 -3.12 -11.87
CA LEU A 114 0.61 -4.49 -12.20
C LEU A 114 1.40 -5.05 -13.40
N LEU A 115 1.56 -4.28 -14.47
CA LEU A 115 2.34 -4.69 -15.65
C LEU A 115 3.82 -4.86 -15.30
N TRP A 116 4.40 -3.91 -14.57
CA TRP A 116 5.80 -3.98 -14.19
C TRP A 116 6.07 -5.15 -13.23
N GLY A 117 5.19 -5.35 -12.26
CA GLY A 117 5.25 -6.49 -11.34
C GLY A 117 5.08 -7.84 -12.06
N TYR A 118 4.22 -7.93 -13.08
CA TYR A 118 4.12 -9.12 -13.93
C TYR A 118 5.43 -9.46 -14.65
N ILE A 119 6.08 -8.46 -15.24
CA ILE A 119 7.37 -8.64 -15.92
C ILE A 119 8.43 -9.08 -14.91
N LEU A 120 8.53 -8.40 -13.76
CA LEU A 120 9.57 -8.62 -12.78
C LEU A 120 9.43 -9.98 -12.09
N VAL A 121 8.24 -10.32 -11.58
CA VAL A 121 7.96 -11.65 -11.01
C VAL A 121 8.14 -12.73 -12.08
N GLY A 122 7.77 -12.44 -13.34
CA GLY A 122 8.00 -13.27 -14.53
C GLY A 122 9.45 -13.69 -14.72
N ILE A 123 10.34 -12.70 -14.77
CA ILE A 123 11.78 -12.90 -14.95
C ILE A 123 12.36 -13.70 -13.79
N ILE A 124 11.98 -13.37 -12.55
CA ILE A 124 12.52 -14.04 -11.36
C ILE A 124 12.03 -15.49 -11.28
N ALA A 125 10.74 -15.75 -11.52
CA ALA A 125 10.20 -17.10 -11.57
C ALA A 125 10.87 -17.93 -12.69
N PHE A 126 11.16 -17.31 -13.83
CA PHE A 126 11.90 -17.96 -14.92
C PHE A 126 13.33 -18.31 -14.52
N ILE A 127 14.06 -17.40 -13.86
CA ILE A 127 15.42 -17.68 -13.37
C ILE A 127 15.39 -18.81 -12.33
N ILE A 128 14.44 -18.80 -11.39
CA ILE A 128 14.31 -19.83 -10.36
C ILE A 128 14.00 -21.20 -10.99
N THR A 129 13.06 -21.26 -11.93
CA THR A 129 12.70 -22.51 -12.61
C THR A 129 13.83 -23.03 -13.51
N LEU A 130 14.62 -22.15 -14.13
CA LEU A 130 15.83 -22.54 -14.86
C LEU A 130 16.91 -23.12 -13.95
N ILE A 131 17.18 -22.48 -12.81
CA ILE A 131 18.13 -22.99 -11.81
C ILE A 131 17.67 -24.36 -11.32
N MET A 132 16.40 -24.51 -10.96
CA MET A 132 15.83 -25.79 -10.51
C MET A 132 15.89 -26.86 -11.61
N GLY A 133 15.55 -26.52 -12.86
CA GLY A 133 15.65 -27.43 -13.99
C GLY A 133 17.08 -27.89 -14.26
N SER A 134 18.05 -26.98 -14.15
CA SER A 134 19.48 -27.27 -14.26
C SER A 134 19.94 -28.23 -13.16
N LEU A 135 19.59 -27.95 -11.90
CA LEU A 135 19.98 -28.77 -10.75
C LEU A 135 19.48 -30.21 -10.86
N ILE A 136 18.25 -30.41 -11.32
CA ILE A 136 17.66 -31.74 -11.53
C ILE A 136 18.38 -32.48 -12.66
N ARG A 137 18.65 -31.80 -13.78
CA ARG A 137 19.24 -32.44 -14.98
C ARG A 137 20.69 -32.84 -14.79
N PHE A 138 21.50 -32.03 -14.12
CA PHE A 138 22.92 -32.31 -13.88
C PHE A 138 23.18 -33.26 -12.70
N GLY A 139 22.15 -33.78 -12.03
CA GLY A 139 22.33 -34.66 -10.87
C GLY A 139 23.05 -33.99 -9.69
N SER A 140 23.14 -32.66 -9.70
CA SER A 140 23.83 -31.85 -8.70
C SER A 140 23.02 -31.70 -7.40
N VAL A 141 22.02 -32.55 -7.19
CA VAL A 141 21.36 -32.72 -5.89
C VAL A 141 22.40 -32.95 -4.78
N ARG A 142 23.52 -33.61 -5.08
CA ARG A 142 24.64 -33.78 -4.13
C ARG A 142 25.38 -32.48 -3.82
N PHE A 143 25.47 -31.54 -4.77
CA PHE A 143 26.07 -30.22 -4.55
C PHE A 143 25.16 -29.34 -3.69
N VAL A 144 23.85 -29.33 -4.00
CA VAL A 144 22.84 -28.65 -3.16
C VAL A 144 22.79 -29.25 -1.77
N GLU A 145 22.80 -30.58 -1.66
CA GLU A 145 22.86 -31.30 -0.38
C GLU A 145 24.12 -30.94 0.40
N ARG A 146 25.27 -30.79 -0.25
CA ARG A 146 26.52 -30.37 0.41
C ARG A 146 26.44 -28.94 0.94
N ILE A 147 25.90 -28.01 0.15
CA ILE A 147 25.66 -26.63 0.60
C ILE A 147 24.66 -26.62 1.74
N LEU A 148 23.56 -27.35 1.62
CA LEU A 148 22.50 -27.39 2.61
C LEU A 148 23.01 -28.02 3.92
N LYS A 149 23.79 -29.10 3.87
CA LYS A 149 24.48 -29.68 5.03
C LYS A 149 25.46 -28.71 5.69
N SER A 150 26.02 -27.75 4.96
CA SER A 150 26.88 -26.70 5.52
C SER A 150 26.07 -25.57 6.18
N ILE A 151 24.95 -25.17 5.57
CA ILE A 151 24.10 -24.05 6.05
C ILE A 151 23.19 -24.48 7.22
N ILE A 152 22.64 -25.72 7.20
CA ILE A 152 21.76 -26.24 8.23
C ILE A 152 22.35 -26.12 9.65
N PRO A 153 23.59 -26.57 9.96
CA PRO A 153 24.13 -26.47 11.31
C PRO A 153 24.29 -25.02 11.76
N LEU A 154 24.65 -24.10 10.84
CA LEU A 154 24.71 -22.67 11.14
C LEU A 154 23.32 -22.14 11.54
N LEU A 155 22.29 -22.43 10.75
CA LEU A 155 20.90 -22.04 11.05
C LEU A 155 20.41 -22.65 12.37
N LEU A 156 20.78 -23.90 12.64
CA LEU A 156 20.40 -24.61 13.86
C LEU A 156 21.04 -23.96 15.10
N ILE A 157 22.32 -23.58 15.04
CA ILE A 157 22.99 -22.85 16.12
C ILE A 157 22.31 -21.49 16.36
N ILE A 158 21.96 -20.76 15.31
CA ILE A 158 21.24 -19.47 15.41
C ILE A 158 19.88 -19.67 16.09
N ALA A 159 19.11 -20.66 15.65
CA ALA A 159 17.79 -20.97 16.18
C ALA A 159 17.87 -21.44 17.64
N PHE A 160 18.82 -22.34 17.95
CA PHE A 160 19.07 -22.83 19.29
C PHE A 160 19.44 -21.71 20.25
N LYS A 161 20.39 -20.84 19.87
CA LYS A 161 20.79 -19.67 20.66
C LYS A 161 19.63 -18.72 20.92
N SER A 162 18.82 -18.43 19.89
CA SER A 162 17.63 -17.57 20.02
C SER A 162 16.58 -18.17 20.97
N TYR A 163 16.37 -19.49 20.90
CA TYR A 163 15.45 -20.19 21.78
C TYR A 163 15.95 -20.26 23.22
N LEU A 164 17.23 -20.56 23.42
CA LEU A 164 17.88 -20.57 24.74
C LEU A 164 17.81 -19.18 25.40
N ASN A 165 18.07 -18.11 24.65
CA ASN A 165 17.90 -16.74 25.13
C ASN A 165 16.47 -16.46 25.59
N LYS A 166 15.45 -16.94 24.87
CA LYS A 166 14.03 -16.77 25.27
C LYS A 166 13.70 -17.53 26.55
N ILE A 167 14.16 -18.78 26.68
CA ILE A 167 13.95 -19.59 27.89
C ILE A 167 14.61 -18.93 29.10
N LEU A 168 15.88 -18.52 28.98
CA LEU A 168 16.58 -17.83 30.08
C LEU A 168 15.90 -16.50 30.44
N ALA A 169 15.47 -15.73 29.44
CA ALA A 169 14.71 -14.51 29.68
C ALA A 169 13.42 -14.78 30.45
N GLN A 170 12.67 -15.82 30.07
CA GLN A 170 11.41 -16.16 30.70
C GLN A 170 11.58 -16.67 32.14
N TYR A 171 12.48 -17.63 32.37
CA TYR A 171 12.55 -18.34 33.65
C TYR A 171 13.60 -17.82 34.63
N VAL A 172 14.66 -17.15 34.16
CA VAL A 172 15.79 -16.74 35.00
C VAL A 172 15.83 -15.23 35.22
N PHE A 173 15.48 -14.44 34.20
CA PHE A 173 15.63 -12.98 34.26
C PHE A 173 14.34 -12.24 34.59
N LEU A 174 13.19 -12.62 34.00
CA LEU A 174 11.91 -11.93 34.22
C LEU A 174 11.14 -12.48 35.41
N GLN A 175 10.44 -11.58 36.10
CA GLN A 175 9.47 -11.92 37.14
C GLN A 175 8.24 -12.59 36.53
N GLN A 176 7.63 -13.51 37.30
CA GLN A 176 6.38 -14.19 36.94
C GLN A 176 6.40 -14.82 35.53
N ALA A 177 7.54 -15.41 35.13
CA ALA A 177 7.69 -16.11 33.87
C ALA A 177 7.28 -15.30 32.61
N GLY A 178 7.48 -13.98 32.65
CA GLY A 178 7.24 -13.08 31.51
C GLY A 178 5.90 -12.32 31.51
N ASN A 179 5.06 -12.47 32.55
CA ASN A 179 3.82 -11.70 32.65
C ASN A 179 4.04 -10.20 32.90
N VAL A 180 5.16 -9.85 33.53
CA VAL A 180 5.52 -8.45 33.81
C VAL A 180 6.90 -8.18 33.25
N LEU A 181 7.08 -7.03 32.58
CA LEU A 181 8.39 -6.57 32.11
C LEU A 181 9.21 -6.00 33.28
N SER A 182 9.55 -6.86 34.23
CA SER A 182 10.33 -6.54 35.42
C SER A 182 11.37 -7.63 35.65
N LEU A 183 12.61 -7.22 35.96
CA LEU A 183 13.75 -8.12 36.14
C LEU A 183 13.86 -8.55 37.61
N GLU A 184 14.00 -9.85 37.84
CA GLU A 184 14.24 -10.41 39.18
C GLU A 184 15.74 -10.37 39.50
N ASN A 185 16.57 -10.97 38.63
CA ASN A 185 18.01 -11.10 38.83
C ASN A 185 18.81 -10.15 37.92
N ARG A 186 18.73 -8.84 38.20
CA ARG A 186 19.38 -7.80 37.37
C ARG A 186 20.89 -8.00 37.19
N ARG A 187 21.62 -8.44 38.23
CA ARG A 187 23.07 -8.66 38.15
C ARG A 187 23.43 -9.81 37.20
N LEU A 188 22.71 -10.92 37.28
CA LEU A 188 22.92 -12.09 36.42
C LEU A 188 22.62 -11.77 34.96
N PHE A 189 21.56 -10.99 34.70
CA PHE A 189 21.24 -10.50 33.37
C PHE A 189 22.39 -9.69 32.76
N MET A 190 23.01 -8.79 33.53
CA MET A 190 24.15 -7.99 33.05
C MET A 190 25.37 -8.85 32.70
N VAL A 191 25.70 -9.84 33.54
CA VAL A 191 26.79 -10.80 33.26
C VAL A 191 26.49 -11.61 32.00
N PHE A 192 25.25 -12.10 31.85
CA PHE A 192 24.83 -12.85 30.67
C PHE A 192 24.93 -12.02 29.39
N VAL A 193 24.46 -10.76 29.41
CA VAL A 193 24.56 -9.85 28.26
C VAL A 193 26.02 -9.59 27.88
N TYR A 194 26.90 -9.41 28.87
CA TYR A 194 28.34 -9.21 28.63
C TYR A 194 28.98 -10.41 27.91
N PHE A 195 28.72 -11.64 28.36
CA PHE A 195 29.24 -12.84 27.70
C PHE A 195 28.61 -13.08 26.32
N ASN A 196 27.31 -12.82 26.16
CA ASN A 196 26.61 -13.06 24.90
C ASN A 196 26.95 -12.01 23.81
N PHE A 197 27.52 -10.87 24.20
CA PHE A 197 27.82 -9.75 23.31
C PHE A 197 28.59 -10.16 22.04
N PHE A 198 29.65 -10.95 22.18
CA PHE A 198 30.45 -11.38 21.03
C PHE A 198 29.65 -12.27 20.07
N LEU A 199 28.85 -13.21 20.59
CA LEU A 199 27.99 -14.06 19.78
C LEU A 199 26.88 -13.25 19.09
N ASP A 200 26.31 -12.29 19.80
CA ASP A 200 25.29 -11.39 19.25
C ASP A 200 25.83 -10.47 18.15
N ALA A 201 27.09 -10.04 18.23
CA ALA A 201 27.72 -9.27 17.17
C ALA A 201 27.78 -10.07 15.85
N PHE A 202 28.20 -11.35 15.90
CA PHE A 202 28.21 -12.23 14.73
C PHE A 202 26.80 -12.51 14.19
N LEU A 203 25.83 -12.76 15.09
CA LEU A 203 24.43 -12.94 14.70
C LEU A 203 23.84 -11.69 14.06
N GLY A 204 24.24 -10.51 14.53
CA GLY A 204 23.85 -9.21 13.96
C GLY A 204 24.29 -9.06 12.50
N LEU A 205 25.50 -9.53 12.15
CA LEU A 205 25.97 -9.54 10.75
C LEU A 205 25.10 -10.44 9.87
N VAL A 206 24.84 -11.67 10.30
CA VAL A 206 23.98 -12.62 9.56
C VAL A 206 22.55 -12.08 9.45
N SER A 207 22.00 -11.52 10.53
CA SER A 207 20.67 -10.92 10.54
C SER A 207 20.56 -9.73 9.59
N SER A 208 21.64 -8.97 9.39
CA SER A 208 21.67 -7.84 8.46
C SER A 208 21.56 -8.28 7.01
N ILE A 209 22.24 -9.37 6.64
CA ILE A 209 22.11 -9.99 5.31
C ILE A 209 20.68 -10.51 5.11
N MET A 210 20.14 -11.22 6.11
CA MET A 210 18.76 -11.71 6.07
C MET A 210 17.72 -10.59 5.97
N ARG A 211 17.98 -9.43 6.59
CA ARG A 211 17.13 -8.23 6.48
C ARG A 211 17.05 -7.74 5.04
N ILE A 212 18.18 -7.64 4.35
CA ILE A 212 18.23 -7.21 2.94
C ILE A 212 17.47 -8.23 2.07
N GLY A 213 17.75 -9.53 2.26
CA GLY A 213 17.09 -10.59 1.50
C GLY A 213 15.56 -10.59 1.65
N ARG A 214 15.05 -10.49 2.88
CA ARG A 214 13.60 -10.39 3.15
C ARG A 214 13.00 -9.12 2.55
N GLY A 215 13.72 -8.01 2.59
CA GLY A 215 13.29 -6.75 1.97
C GLY A 215 13.13 -6.87 0.45
N ILE A 216 14.10 -7.49 -0.23
CA ILE A 216 14.04 -7.73 -1.68
C ILE A 216 12.86 -8.65 -2.03
N ILE A 217 12.72 -9.79 -1.32
CA ILE A 217 11.63 -10.74 -1.56
C ILE A 217 10.26 -10.08 -1.33
N GLY A 218 10.13 -9.35 -0.21
CA GLY A 218 8.90 -8.60 0.09
C GLY A 218 8.58 -7.57 -0.98
N GLY A 219 9.56 -6.75 -1.38
CA GLY A 219 9.39 -5.74 -2.43
C GLY A 219 8.93 -6.34 -3.75
N ILE A 220 9.52 -7.46 -4.19
CA ILE A 220 9.15 -8.15 -5.42
C ILE A 220 7.71 -8.67 -5.36
N VAL A 221 7.36 -9.37 -4.28
CA VAL A 221 6.05 -10.04 -4.14
C VAL A 221 4.92 -9.02 -3.99
N TYR A 222 5.17 -7.92 -3.27
CA TYR A 222 4.18 -6.87 -3.06
C TYR A 222 4.23 -5.75 -4.10
N MET A 223 5.12 -5.80 -5.09
CA MET A 223 5.25 -4.75 -6.12
C MET A 223 3.94 -4.49 -6.88
N CYS A 224 3.16 -5.55 -7.15
CA CYS A 224 1.89 -5.44 -7.87
C CYS A 224 0.77 -4.77 -7.03
N ARG A 225 1.00 -4.54 -5.74
CA ARG A 225 0.00 -4.16 -4.76
C ARG A 225 0.30 -2.75 -4.26
N LEU A 226 -0.66 -1.85 -4.43
CA LEU A 226 -0.55 -0.46 -3.99
C LEU A 226 -1.08 -0.26 -2.56
N ASP A 227 -1.63 -1.29 -1.92
CA ASP A 227 -2.19 -1.20 -0.57
C ASP A 227 -1.12 -1.22 0.54
N TYR A 228 0.11 -1.60 0.20
CA TYR A 228 1.27 -1.57 1.11
C TYR A 228 2.35 -0.68 0.54
N ALA A 229 2.90 0.20 1.38
CA ALA A 229 4.13 0.90 1.04
C ALA A 229 5.30 -0.08 1.04
N THR A 230 6.09 -0.05 -0.03
CA THR A 230 7.37 -0.79 -0.07
C THR A 230 8.38 -0.22 0.90
N MET A 231 8.22 1.07 1.24
CA MET A 231 9.03 1.78 2.22
C MET A 231 8.43 1.67 3.63
N GLY A 232 9.26 1.89 4.66
CA GLY A 232 8.80 1.83 6.06
C GLY A 232 7.81 2.96 6.41
N ARG A 233 7.08 2.82 7.53
CA ARG A 233 5.99 3.73 7.97
C ARG A 233 6.29 5.23 7.91
N LYS A 234 7.54 5.63 8.16
CA LYS A 234 7.97 7.04 8.14
C LYS A 234 8.24 7.61 6.74
N LEU A 235 8.42 6.73 5.76
CA LEU A 235 8.76 7.06 4.37
C LEU A 235 7.62 6.67 3.42
N GLU A 236 6.43 6.39 3.93
CA GLU A 236 5.25 6.06 3.11
C GLU A 236 4.87 7.19 2.14
N THR A 237 5.18 8.44 2.48
CA THR A 237 4.93 9.60 1.63
C THR A 237 5.83 9.66 0.41
N MET A 238 6.97 8.94 0.41
CA MET A 238 7.86 8.84 -0.74
C MET A 238 7.38 7.80 -1.77
N ASP A 239 6.48 6.91 -1.37
CA ASP A 239 5.89 5.91 -2.26
C ASP A 239 4.67 6.52 -2.97
N GLU A 240 4.85 6.92 -4.23
CA GLU A 240 3.79 7.52 -5.04
C GLU A 240 2.61 6.56 -5.27
N GLY A 241 2.88 5.25 -5.38
CA GLY A 241 1.85 4.24 -5.56
C GLY A 241 0.94 4.14 -4.34
N PHE A 242 1.55 4.06 -3.15
CA PHE A 242 0.82 4.03 -1.89
C PHE A 242 0.12 5.37 -1.58
N SER A 243 0.76 6.51 -1.87
CA SER A 243 0.16 7.84 -1.74
C SER A 243 -1.09 7.99 -2.61
N ALA A 244 -1.03 7.51 -3.86
CA ALA A 244 -2.19 7.51 -4.76
C ALA A 244 -3.33 6.62 -4.23
N TYR A 245 -3.01 5.45 -3.69
CA TYR A 245 -3.98 4.57 -3.03
C TYR A 245 -4.65 5.22 -1.82
N CYS A 246 -3.87 5.87 -0.94
CA CYS A 246 -4.41 6.62 0.19
C CYS A 246 -5.33 7.76 -0.28
N GLY A 247 -4.95 8.47 -1.35
CA GLY A 247 -5.78 9.48 -1.99
C GLY A 247 -7.12 8.93 -2.48
N PHE A 248 -7.11 7.79 -3.16
CA PHE A 248 -8.32 7.08 -3.60
C PHE A 248 -9.25 6.74 -2.43
N ILE A 249 -8.74 6.10 -1.37
CA ILE A 249 -9.57 5.71 -0.22
C ILE A 249 -10.16 6.93 0.50
N HIS A 250 -9.37 7.99 0.71
CA HIS A 250 -9.85 9.21 1.37
C HIS A 250 -10.86 9.99 0.52
N MET A 251 -10.72 9.96 -0.80
CA MET A 251 -11.66 10.57 -1.73
C MET A 251 -12.99 9.81 -1.75
N GLU A 252 -12.95 8.48 -1.83
CA GLU A 252 -14.13 7.62 -1.73
C GLU A 252 -14.84 7.80 -0.37
N CYS A 253 -14.08 7.89 0.73
CA CYS A 253 -14.67 8.15 2.04
C CYS A 253 -15.38 9.51 2.11
N ALA A 254 -14.79 10.55 1.53
CA ALA A 254 -15.35 11.90 1.59
C ALA A 254 -16.63 12.06 0.78
N HIS A 255 -16.71 11.41 -0.39
CA HIS A 255 -17.84 11.56 -1.31
C HIS A 255 -18.91 10.47 -1.17
N ARG A 256 -18.53 9.26 -0.76
CA ARG A 256 -19.43 8.10 -0.68
C ARG A 256 -19.55 7.52 0.72
N HIS A 257 -19.57 8.38 1.74
CA HIS A 257 -19.82 7.93 3.11
C HIS A 257 -21.24 7.35 3.24
N PRO A 258 -21.42 6.05 3.57
CA PRO A 258 -22.72 5.38 3.51
C PRO A 258 -23.75 6.01 4.47
N VAL A 259 -23.31 6.45 5.66
CA VAL A 259 -24.19 7.11 6.63
C VAL A 259 -24.70 8.47 6.13
N MET A 260 -23.86 9.23 5.43
CA MET A 260 -24.25 10.54 4.88
C MET A 260 -25.23 10.35 3.72
N LEU A 261 -24.95 9.40 2.82
CA LEU A 261 -25.83 9.08 1.70
C LEU A 261 -27.21 8.60 2.19
N PHE A 262 -27.24 7.74 3.20
CA PHE A 262 -28.49 7.28 3.81
C PHE A 262 -29.24 8.42 4.52
N PHE A 263 -28.54 9.29 5.24
CA PHE A 263 -29.16 10.45 5.87
C PHE A 263 -29.80 11.40 4.85
N VAL A 264 -29.09 11.73 3.77
CA VAL A 264 -29.59 12.60 2.71
C VAL A 264 -30.77 11.96 1.99
N SER A 265 -30.70 10.67 1.64
CA SER A 265 -31.82 9.98 0.98
C SER A 265 -33.05 9.90 1.88
N HIS A 266 -32.85 9.72 3.19
CA HIS A 266 -33.93 9.74 4.17
C HIS A 266 -34.59 11.13 4.28
N VAL A 267 -33.80 12.20 4.36
CA VAL A 267 -34.30 13.58 4.41
C VAL A 267 -35.04 13.95 3.13
N LEU A 268 -34.50 13.58 1.96
CA LEU A 268 -35.14 13.82 0.67
C LEU A 268 -36.48 13.08 0.57
N ARG A 269 -36.52 11.83 1.02
CA ARG A 269 -37.76 11.05 1.06
C ARG A 269 -38.81 11.69 1.96
N GLN A 270 -38.43 12.17 3.15
CA GLN A 270 -39.34 12.90 4.04
C GLN A 270 -39.86 14.22 3.45
N TYR A 271 -39.08 14.86 2.59
CA TYR A 271 -39.50 16.08 1.90
C TYR A 271 -40.53 15.78 0.81
N LEU A 272 -40.33 14.72 0.03
CA LEU A 272 -41.21 14.31 -1.07
C LEU A 272 -42.50 13.65 -0.55
N GLU A 273 -42.37 12.69 0.36
CA GLU A 273 -43.48 12.08 1.06
C GLU A 273 -43.83 13.01 2.22
N SER A 274 -44.81 13.91 2.05
CA SER A 274 -45.28 14.92 3.03
C SER A 274 -45.71 14.32 4.38
N THR A 275 -44.76 13.74 5.10
CA THR A 275 -45.00 12.95 6.29
C THR A 275 -45.36 13.88 7.42
N LYS A 276 -46.33 13.46 8.24
CA LYS A 276 -46.82 14.25 9.37
C LYS A 276 -45.63 14.60 10.28
N LYS A 277 -45.28 15.89 10.33
CA LYS A 277 -44.21 16.38 11.21
C LYS A 277 -44.56 16.03 12.65
N LEU A 278 -43.68 15.30 13.34
CA LEU A 278 -43.87 15.00 14.76
C LEU A 278 -44.08 16.29 15.57
N SER A 279 -44.81 16.20 16.68
CA SER A 279 -44.96 17.33 17.61
C SER A 279 -43.60 17.79 18.14
N ARG A 280 -43.46 19.11 18.36
CA ARG A 280 -42.24 19.73 18.91
C ARG A 280 -41.87 19.15 20.28
N ALA A 281 -42.86 18.78 21.09
CA ALA A 281 -42.66 18.14 22.39
C ALA A 281 -42.00 16.77 22.25
N HIS A 282 -42.46 15.97 21.29
CA HIS A 282 -41.93 14.62 21.06
C HIS A 282 -40.46 14.65 20.62
N ARG A 283 -40.07 15.56 19.71
CA ARG A 283 -38.65 15.74 19.33
C ARG A 283 -37.76 16.15 20.50
N LYS A 284 -38.25 17.03 21.38
CA LYS A 284 -37.50 17.45 22.58
C LYS A 284 -37.26 16.28 23.53
N TRP A 285 -38.26 15.43 23.72
CA TRP A 285 -38.14 14.20 24.53
C TRP A 285 -37.15 13.21 23.93
N HIS A 286 -37.19 12.94 22.63
CA HIS A 286 -36.19 12.08 21.97
C HIS A 286 -34.75 12.57 22.16
N ILE A 287 -34.53 13.88 22.03
CA ILE A 287 -33.21 14.48 22.28
C ILE A 287 -32.80 14.32 23.76
N ALA A 288 -33.73 14.52 24.70
CA ALA A 288 -33.45 14.36 26.12
C ALA A 288 -33.04 12.91 26.45
N VAL A 289 -33.80 11.92 25.95
CA VAL A 289 -33.50 10.50 26.13
C VAL A 289 -32.13 10.15 25.53
N PHE A 290 -31.84 10.61 24.31
CA PHE A 290 -30.54 10.39 23.66
C PHE A 290 -29.36 10.96 24.47
N LEU A 291 -29.52 12.16 25.03
CA LEU A 291 -28.48 12.83 25.82
C LEU A 291 -28.27 12.20 27.20
N ILE A 292 -29.34 11.69 27.83
CA ILE A 292 -29.23 10.94 29.09
C ILE A 292 -28.45 9.64 28.88
N ALA A 293 -28.72 8.94 27.78
CA ALA A 293 -28.01 7.71 27.44
C ALA A 293 -26.54 7.94 27.04
N ASN A 294 -26.18 9.15 26.58
CA ASN A 294 -24.83 9.45 26.11
C ASN A 294 -24.29 10.78 26.70
N PRO A 295 -23.74 10.77 27.92
CA PRO A 295 -23.38 11.99 28.66
C PRO A 295 -22.27 12.82 27.99
N THR A 296 -21.35 12.19 27.27
CA THR A 296 -20.24 12.88 26.58
C THR A 296 -20.72 13.84 25.49
N PHE A 297 -21.85 13.55 24.84
CA PHE A 297 -22.42 14.43 23.81
C PHE A 297 -23.08 15.68 24.40
N VAL A 298 -23.40 15.71 25.70
CA VAL A 298 -23.94 16.91 26.36
C VAL A 298 -22.92 18.05 26.30
N TYR A 299 -21.68 17.76 26.70
CA TYR A 299 -20.59 18.74 26.68
C TYR A 299 -20.26 19.18 25.25
N ARG A 300 -20.14 18.23 24.32
CA ARG A 300 -19.86 18.53 22.90
C ARG A 300 -20.96 19.38 22.26
N ARG A 301 -22.23 19.10 22.58
CA ARG A 301 -23.36 19.87 22.06
C ARG A 301 -23.37 21.30 22.59
N LYS A 302 -23.11 21.52 23.89
CA LYS A 302 -23.01 22.87 24.46
C LYS A 302 -21.88 23.66 23.79
N ALA A 303 -20.69 23.07 23.69
CA ALA A 303 -19.55 23.70 23.01
C ALA A 303 -19.85 24.04 21.54
N PHE A 304 -20.49 23.11 20.80
CA PHE A 304 -20.88 23.35 19.41
C PHE A 304 -21.88 24.52 19.27
N LEU A 305 -22.89 24.60 20.15
CA LEU A 305 -23.88 25.68 20.13
C LEU A 305 -23.26 27.04 20.46
N GLU A 306 -22.34 27.09 21.43
CA GLU A 306 -21.58 28.29 21.76
C GLU A 306 -20.75 28.76 20.56
N GLN A 307 -20.03 27.84 19.92
CA GLN A 307 -19.22 28.14 18.74
C GLN A 307 -20.10 28.65 17.57
N SER A 308 -21.25 28.02 17.34
CA SER A 308 -22.21 28.46 16.32
C SER A 308 -22.71 29.89 16.57
N ASN A 309 -23.13 30.19 17.81
CA ASN A 309 -23.61 31.53 18.18
C ASN A 309 -22.51 32.60 18.03
N MET A 310 -21.27 32.26 18.38
CA MET A 310 -20.14 33.16 18.20
C MET A 310 -19.83 33.41 16.72
N ASN A 311 -19.90 32.38 15.87
CA ASN A 311 -19.74 32.51 14.44
C ASN A 311 -20.86 33.36 13.81
N GLU A 312 -22.12 33.16 14.23
CA GLU A 312 -23.25 33.96 13.76
C GLU A 312 -23.10 35.44 14.14
N LYS A 313 -22.68 35.73 15.38
CA LYS A 313 -22.34 37.10 15.80
C LYS A 313 -21.20 37.69 14.97
N ARG A 314 -20.14 36.93 14.70
CA ARG A 314 -19.03 37.38 13.82
C ARG A 314 -19.52 37.67 12.40
N LEU A 315 -20.34 36.81 11.82
CA LEU A 315 -20.91 37.00 10.48
C LEU A 315 -21.82 38.22 10.44
N MET A 316 -22.64 38.45 11.46
CA MET A 316 -23.43 39.68 11.59
C MET A 316 -22.53 40.92 11.65
N LEU A 317 -21.47 40.91 12.45
CA LEU A 317 -20.52 42.03 12.54
C LEU A 317 -19.79 42.30 11.22
N ILE A 318 -19.39 41.25 10.48
CA ILE A 318 -18.78 41.37 9.14
C ILE A 318 -19.81 41.93 8.14
N GLY A 319 -21.04 41.44 8.16
CA GLY A 319 -22.13 41.96 7.33
C GLY A 319 -22.41 43.44 7.60
N LEU A 320 -22.40 43.85 8.87
CA LEU A 320 -22.53 45.24 9.29
C LEU A 320 -21.30 46.09 8.92
N ARG A 321 -20.09 45.51 8.91
CA ARG A 321 -18.85 46.18 8.46
C ARG A 321 -18.86 46.39 6.94
N ASN A 322 -19.31 45.41 6.17
CA ASN A 322 -19.44 45.51 4.72
C ASN A 322 -20.56 46.48 4.32
N ARG A 323 -21.69 46.50 5.04
CA ARG A 323 -22.71 47.55 4.85
C ARG A 323 -22.16 48.95 5.15
N ARG A 324 -21.38 49.13 6.22
CA ARG A 324 -20.75 50.44 6.53
C ARG A 324 -19.76 50.92 5.46
N LYS A 325 -19.06 50.03 4.74
CA LYS A 325 -18.20 50.43 3.61
C LYS A 325 -19.00 50.94 2.40
N ILE A 326 -20.21 50.45 2.18
CA ILE A 326 -21.08 50.89 1.06
C ILE A 326 -21.65 52.30 1.29
N TYR A 327 -21.74 52.76 2.55
CA TYR A 327 -22.22 54.11 2.88
C TYR A 327 -21.12 55.17 2.99
N VAL A 328 -19.85 54.84 2.76
CA VAL A 328 -18.71 55.78 2.93
C VAL A 328 -18.04 56.18 1.61
N GLU A 329 -18.46 55.64 0.46
CA GLU A 329 -18.05 56.15 -0.85
C GLU A 329 -19.28 56.52 -1.69
N GLN A 330 -19.76 57.75 -1.53
CA GLN A 330 -20.30 58.51 -2.66
C GLN A 330 -19.21 59.48 -3.12
N PRO A 331 -18.83 59.38 -4.40
CA PRO A 331 -18.92 60.57 -5.24
C PRO A 331 -19.84 60.30 -6.43
N PHE A 332 -20.91 61.08 -6.45
CA PHE A 332 -21.54 61.75 -7.60
C PHE A 332 -21.17 61.29 -9.03
N ASN A 333 -22.19 60.85 -9.77
CA ASN A 333 -22.36 60.88 -11.23
C ASN A 333 -21.22 60.32 -12.13
N LYS A 334 -21.38 59.07 -12.62
CA LYS A 334 -21.03 58.66 -14.01
C LYS A 334 -21.38 57.21 -14.44
N MET A 335 -22.02 56.37 -13.62
CA MET A 335 -22.23 54.94 -13.92
C MET A 335 -23.64 54.53 -14.41
N THR A 336 -24.51 55.46 -14.79
CA THR A 336 -25.86 55.12 -15.28
C THR A 336 -25.95 54.83 -16.78
N GLN A 337 -24.89 55.00 -17.58
CA GLN A 337 -24.93 54.75 -19.03
C GLN A 337 -24.26 53.45 -19.50
N HIS A 338 -23.36 52.86 -18.71
CA HIS A 338 -22.67 51.61 -19.13
C HIS A 338 -23.40 50.31 -18.74
N ALA A 339 -24.36 50.38 -17.81
CA ALA A 339 -25.07 49.20 -17.32
C ALA A 339 -26.15 48.66 -18.28
N SER A 340 -26.68 49.50 -19.18
CA SER A 340 -27.74 49.10 -20.13
C SER A 340 -27.23 48.34 -21.36
N VAL A 341 -25.94 48.46 -21.69
CA VAL A 341 -25.34 47.80 -22.87
C VAL A 341 -24.88 46.37 -22.53
N ILE A 342 -24.44 46.14 -21.29
CA ILE A 342 -23.94 44.83 -20.85
C ILE A 342 -25.09 43.84 -20.61
N SER A 343 -26.26 44.31 -20.14
CA SER A 343 -27.43 43.45 -19.92
C SER A 343 -28.07 42.90 -21.20
N GLN A 344 -27.85 43.53 -22.37
CA GLN A 344 -28.40 43.03 -23.64
C GLN A 344 -27.52 41.96 -24.31
N ILE A 345 -26.22 41.92 -24.01
CA ILE A 345 -25.29 40.94 -24.59
C ILE A 345 -25.42 39.58 -23.89
N ASP A 346 -25.59 39.55 -22.56
CA ASP A 346 -25.71 38.30 -21.79
C ASP A 346 -27.04 37.56 -21.98
N LEU A 347 -28.13 38.26 -22.32
CA LEU A 347 -29.44 37.63 -22.53
C LEU A 347 -29.55 36.86 -23.85
N ASN A 348 -28.81 37.27 -24.89
CA ASN A 348 -28.80 36.55 -26.16
C ASN A 348 -27.96 35.26 -26.10
N ASP A 349 -26.87 35.26 -25.32
CA ASP A 349 -25.95 34.12 -25.22
C ASP A 349 -26.52 32.96 -24.36
N LEU A 350 -27.40 33.27 -23.41
CA LEU A 350 -28.14 32.27 -22.62
C LEU A 350 -29.25 31.56 -23.42
N SER A 351 -29.79 32.18 -24.48
CA SER A 351 -30.83 31.59 -25.31
C SER A 351 -30.30 30.50 -26.27
N GLN A 352 -29.05 30.60 -26.71
CA GLN A 352 -28.44 29.62 -27.63
C GLN A 352 -27.97 28.32 -26.94
N ARG A 353 -27.72 28.34 -25.63
CA ARG A 353 -27.21 27.17 -24.88
C ARG A 353 -28.29 26.19 -24.41
N GLN A 354 -29.58 26.49 -24.61
CA GLN A 354 -30.68 25.59 -24.22
C GLN A 354 -31.20 24.69 -25.36
N GLN A 355 -30.54 24.66 -26.52
CA GLN A 355 -30.98 23.83 -27.67
C GLN A 355 -29.98 22.76 -28.15
N PHE A 356 -29.03 22.32 -27.32
CA PHE A 356 -28.19 21.15 -27.62
C PHE A 356 -28.12 20.16 -26.47
#